data_AF-A0A9P9FWW8-F1
#
_entry.id   AF-A0A9P9FWW8-F1
#
_cell.length_a   1.000
_cell.length_b   1.000
_cell.length_c   1.000
_cell.angle_alpha   90.00
_cell.angle_beta   90.00
_cell.angle_gamma   90.00
#
_symmetry.space_group_name_H-M   'P 1'
#
loop_
_entity.id
_entity.type
_entity.pdbx_description
1 polymer ?
#
loop_
_entity_poly.entity_id
_entity_poly.type
_entity_poly.pdbx_seq_one_letter_code
_entity_poly.pdbx_strand_id
1 'polypeptide(L)'
;MSQVLRLLEACFDTCHSEPVNRFIVCDLVTSLNNFFKSHIFVDVRRRLAREDNMMSTTYWSDFVHVAGRLLTYKRAVDLMDLVAKIWPQLFSDIQICMIPSSSTVSDDSFKSQSGVLRIKPWTAAQIMSKMSSDESLLGRFAAKLGSLSVHDIDAKVSELWRSAPKPTVHAEVLVHDWLENTEGGIRPERFFNRWKFIGSSKPPCKLCSYFFDEYPTDVQVRPSHQNAYFAWRMPDMYGYQGEESSRKRMLVMDSIKTRIRADVVRMLSEKLADGRSNDSSAYTSLCRGIAPGPPNNPISLEATAQLLESCTLSTTHEQGATDRESAKEVVRVLDENHEEELLFKGRSAVRKTVQNRLGEQ
;
A
#
# COMPACT_ATOMS: atom_id res chain seq x y z
N MET A 1 17.85 -22.29 -9.38
CA MET A 1 16.57 -22.75 -9.96
C MET A 1 16.36 -24.25 -9.87
N SER A 2 17.29 -25.11 -10.35
CA SER A 2 17.13 -26.57 -10.26
C SER A 2 16.85 -27.09 -8.83
N GLN A 3 17.50 -26.54 -7.80
CA GLN A 3 17.21 -26.88 -6.41
C GLN A 3 15.81 -26.44 -5.94
N VAL A 4 15.35 -25.26 -6.33
CA VAL A 4 14.00 -24.75 -5.99
C VAL A 4 12.93 -25.66 -6.61
N LEU A 5 13.11 -26.06 -7.88
CA LEU A 5 12.17 -26.95 -8.56
C LEU A 5 12.09 -28.33 -7.89
N ARG A 6 13.23 -28.94 -7.58
CA ARG A 6 13.27 -30.22 -6.85
C ARG A 6 12.59 -30.15 -5.49
N LEU A 7 12.77 -29.05 -4.75
CA LEU A 7 12.13 -28.87 -3.45
C LEU A 7 10.62 -28.60 -3.57
N LEU A 8 10.17 -27.91 -4.63
CA LEU A 8 8.74 -27.73 -4.91
C LEU A 8 8.07 -29.07 -5.23
N GLU A 9 8.68 -29.90 -6.09
CA GLU A 9 8.19 -31.26 -6.38
C GLU A 9 8.07 -32.08 -5.09
N ALA A 10 9.12 -32.10 -4.26
CA ALA A 10 9.08 -32.78 -2.97
C ALA A 10 7.97 -32.25 -2.04
N CYS A 11 7.72 -30.93 -2.00
CA CYS A 11 6.60 -30.37 -1.26
C CYS A 11 5.24 -30.85 -1.79
N PHE A 12 5.04 -30.88 -3.11
CA PHE A 12 3.80 -31.36 -3.73
C PHE A 12 3.54 -32.83 -3.44
N ASP A 13 4.57 -33.68 -3.53
CA ASP A 13 4.45 -35.11 -3.26
C ASP A 13 4.06 -35.37 -1.80
N THR A 14 4.52 -34.53 -0.87
CA THR A 14 4.16 -34.62 0.56
C THR A 14 2.79 -34.02 0.92
N CYS A 15 2.18 -33.19 0.06
CA CYS A 15 0.89 -32.55 0.37
C CYS A 15 -0.30 -33.52 0.32
N HIS A 16 -0.13 -34.70 -0.29
CA HIS A 16 -1.21 -35.68 -0.48
C HIS A 16 -1.23 -36.81 0.55
N SER A 17 -0.22 -36.92 1.42
CA SER A 17 -0.18 -37.89 2.50
C SER A 17 0.84 -37.45 3.57
N GLU A 18 0.41 -37.37 4.83
CA GLU A 18 1.21 -37.01 6.04
C GLU A 18 1.44 -35.51 6.33
N PRO A 19 1.75 -35.12 7.60
CA PRO A 19 2.05 -33.73 7.92
C PRO A 19 3.26 -33.22 7.12
N VAL A 20 3.08 -32.06 6.51
CA VAL A 20 4.09 -31.35 5.71
C VAL A 20 5.46 -31.36 6.41
N ASN A 21 6.47 -31.93 5.74
CA ASN A 21 7.82 -32.02 6.30
C ASN A 21 8.43 -30.63 6.47
N ARG A 22 8.54 -30.18 7.73
CA ARG A 22 9.03 -28.84 8.09
C ARG A 22 10.46 -28.57 7.59
N PHE A 23 11.31 -29.58 7.47
CA PHE A 23 12.67 -29.42 6.96
C PHE A 23 12.68 -29.07 5.47
N ILE A 24 11.83 -29.73 4.67
CA ILE A 24 11.69 -29.44 3.23
C ILE A 24 11.20 -28.00 3.02
N VAL A 25 10.23 -27.54 3.83
CA VAL A 25 9.75 -26.16 3.76
C VAL A 25 10.85 -25.15 4.12
N CYS A 26 11.64 -25.42 5.16
CA CYS A 26 12.78 -24.57 5.52
C CYS A 26 13.83 -24.49 4.40
N ASP A 27 14.16 -25.63 3.79
CA ASP A 27 15.11 -25.70 2.67
C ASP A 27 14.58 -24.98 1.43
N LEU A 28 13.28 -25.08 1.16
CA LEU A 28 12.62 -24.35 0.08
C LEU A 28 12.71 -22.84 0.30
N VAL A 29 12.33 -22.37 1.50
CA VAL A 29 12.39 -20.95 1.86
C VAL A 29 13.81 -20.41 1.78
N THR A 30 14.80 -21.19 2.25
CA THR A 30 16.22 -20.81 2.17
C THR A 30 16.72 -20.75 0.73
N SER A 31 16.35 -21.75 -0.09
CA SER A 31 16.69 -21.80 -1.51
C SER A 31 16.07 -20.65 -2.29
N LEU A 32 14.80 -20.30 -1.99
CA LEU A 32 14.13 -19.13 -2.54
C LEU A 32 14.86 -17.84 -2.12
N ASN A 33 15.23 -17.70 -0.85
CA ASN A 33 15.91 -16.50 -0.37
C ASN A 33 17.25 -16.30 -1.11
N ASN A 34 18.03 -17.37 -1.27
CA ASN A 34 19.27 -17.36 -2.02
C ASN A 34 19.05 -17.06 -3.50
N PHE A 35 18.00 -17.63 -4.10
CA PHE A 35 17.63 -17.32 -5.47
C PHE A 35 17.30 -15.83 -5.66
N PHE A 36 16.48 -15.23 -4.80
CA PHE A 36 16.12 -13.81 -4.86
C PHE A 36 17.31 -12.86 -4.65
N LYS A 37 18.38 -13.31 -3.99
CA LYS A 37 19.65 -12.59 -3.84
C LYS A 37 20.65 -12.86 -4.98
N SER A 38 20.37 -13.81 -5.87
CA SER A 38 21.30 -14.22 -6.92
C SER A 38 21.25 -13.31 -8.14
N HIS A 39 22.33 -13.31 -8.93
CA HIS A 39 22.39 -12.64 -10.24
C HIS A 39 21.29 -13.13 -11.20
N ILE A 40 20.88 -14.39 -11.09
CA ILE A 40 19.82 -14.99 -11.93
C ILE A 40 18.49 -14.26 -11.71
N PHE A 41 18.20 -13.84 -10.48
CA PHE A 41 16.98 -13.09 -10.21
C PHE A 41 17.00 -11.69 -10.82
N VAL A 42 18.17 -11.09 -11.04
CA VAL A 42 18.30 -9.82 -11.79
C VAL A 42 17.77 -9.99 -13.21
N ASP A 43 18.07 -11.11 -13.86
CA ASP A 43 17.58 -11.41 -15.20
C ASP A 43 16.08 -11.68 -15.22
N VAL A 44 15.56 -12.39 -14.20
CA VAL A 44 14.11 -12.58 -14.01
C VAL A 44 13.41 -11.23 -13.83
N ARG A 45 13.93 -10.32 -13.00
CA ARG A 45 13.38 -8.96 -12.84
C ARG A 45 13.38 -8.19 -14.16
N ARG A 46 14.46 -8.25 -14.94
CA ARG A 46 14.54 -7.58 -16.24
C ARG A 46 13.49 -8.14 -17.22
N ARG A 47 13.22 -9.44 -17.15
CA ARG A 47 12.18 -10.10 -17.95
C ARG A 47 10.78 -9.66 -17.52
N LEU A 48 10.49 -9.67 -16.21
CA LEU A 48 9.22 -9.16 -15.67
C LEU A 48 8.95 -7.71 -16.10
N ALA A 49 9.97 -6.85 -16.06
CA ALA A 49 9.82 -5.45 -16.48
C ALA A 49 9.42 -5.31 -17.96
N ARG A 50 9.92 -6.20 -18.83
CA ARG A 50 9.52 -6.24 -20.24
C ARG A 50 8.09 -6.78 -20.41
N GLU A 51 7.73 -7.79 -19.62
CA GLU A 51 6.39 -8.41 -19.66
C GLU A 51 5.29 -7.48 -19.11
N ASP A 52 5.57 -6.74 -18.04
CA ASP A 52 4.69 -5.68 -17.49
C ASP A 52 4.37 -4.61 -18.55
N ASN A 53 5.38 -4.23 -19.36
CA ASN A 53 5.19 -3.27 -20.46
C ASN A 53 4.34 -3.84 -21.60
N MET A 54 4.32 -5.17 -21.77
CA MET A 54 3.56 -5.85 -22.81
C MET A 54 2.16 -6.27 -22.33
N MET A 55 1.79 -5.98 -21.08
CA MET A 55 0.52 -6.38 -20.46
C MET A 55 0.24 -7.89 -20.57
N SER A 56 1.30 -8.71 -20.59
CA SER A 56 1.19 -10.17 -20.63
C SER A 56 1.35 -10.73 -19.22
N THR A 57 0.34 -11.42 -18.69
CA THR A 57 0.48 -12.24 -17.48
C THR A 57 1.25 -13.51 -17.83
N THR A 58 2.37 -13.77 -17.17
CA THR A 58 3.22 -14.95 -17.43
C THR A 58 3.41 -15.77 -16.16
N TYR A 59 3.80 -17.04 -16.32
CA TYR A 59 4.18 -17.91 -15.20
C TYR A 59 5.27 -17.31 -14.30
N TRP A 60 6.10 -16.39 -14.80
CA TRP A 60 7.13 -15.73 -14.00
C TRP A 60 6.55 -14.70 -13.03
N SER A 61 5.53 -13.92 -13.43
CA SER A 61 4.90 -12.96 -12.52
C SER A 61 4.25 -13.67 -11.34
N ASP A 62 3.61 -14.80 -11.60
CA ASP A 62 2.93 -15.61 -10.58
C ASP A 62 3.94 -16.35 -9.69
N PHE A 63 4.98 -16.93 -10.27
CA PHE A 63 6.06 -17.54 -9.50
C PHE A 63 6.70 -16.54 -8.54
N VAL A 64 7.05 -15.35 -9.03
CA VAL A 64 7.70 -14.30 -8.22
C VAL A 64 6.74 -13.79 -7.15
N HIS A 65 5.45 -13.67 -7.45
CA HIS A 65 4.43 -13.32 -6.48
C HIS A 65 4.35 -14.35 -5.35
N VAL A 66 4.16 -15.63 -5.67
CA VAL A 66 4.01 -16.72 -4.68
C VAL A 66 5.29 -16.90 -3.87
N ALA A 67 6.45 -16.99 -4.52
CA ALA A 67 7.73 -17.12 -3.85
C ALA A 67 8.03 -15.90 -2.98
N GLY A 68 7.68 -14.70 -3.46
CA GLY A 68 7.80 -13.47 -2.69
C GLY A 68 6.95 -13.50 -1.41
N ARG A 69 5.72 -14.00 -1.47
CA ARG A 69 4.86 -14.15 -0.27
C ARG A 69 5.45 -15.12 0.74
N LEU A 70 6.01 -16.24 0.30
CA LEU A 70 6.69 -17.20 1.19
C LEU A 70 7.87 -16.55 1.91
N LEU A 71 8.69 -15.78 1.18
CA LEU A 71 9.83 -15.08 1.76
C LEU A 71 9.44 -13.96 2.71
N THR A 72 8.28 -13.32 2.51
CA THR A 72 7.77 -12.30 3.45
C THR A 72 7.54 -12.89 4.84
N TYR A 73 7.10 -14.14 4.97
CA TYR A 73 6.96 -14.79 6.28
C TYR A 73 8.31 -14.96 6.98
N LYS A 74 9.33 -15.46 6.26
CA LYS A 74 10.68 -15.55 6.83
C LYS A 74 11.20 -14.19 7.29
N ARG A 75 11.09 -13.17 6.45
CA ARG A 75 11.51 -11.81 6.78
C ARG A 75 10.76 -11.24 7.97
N ALA A 76 9.46 -11.51 8.09
CA ALA A 76 8.66 -11.08 9.22
C ALA A 76 9.14 -11.74 10.52
N VAL A 77 9.45 -13.05 10.51
CA VAL A 77 10.00 -13.75 11.68
C VAL A 77 11.38 -13.22 12.05
N ASP A 78 12.28 -13.09 11.07
CA ASP A 78 13.63 -12.55 11.31
C ASP A 78 13.56 -11.11 11.89
N LEU A 79 12.65 -10.27 11.37
CA LEU A 79 12.42 -8.92 11.88
C LEU A 79 11.81 -8.93 13.28
N MET A 80 10.84 -9.81 13.56
CA MET A 80 10.27 -9.93 14.90
C MET A 80 11.31 -10.34 15.94
N ASP A 81 12.19 -11.29 15.62
CA ASP A 81 13.29 -11.69 16.50
C ASP A 81 14.26 -10.53 16.79
N LEU A 82 14.60 -9.76 15.75
CA LEU A 82 15.43 -8.55 15.91
C LEU A 82 14.73 -7.51 16.78
N VAL A 83 13.46 -7.20 16.49
CA VAL A 83 12.67 -6.20 17.22
C VAL A 83 12.44 -6.63 18.67
N ALA A 84 12.28 -7.92 18.94
CA ALA A 84 12.13 -8.43 20.31
C ALA A 84 13.41 -8.22 21.16
N LYS A 85 14.59 -8.22 20.53
CA LYS A 85 15.86 -7.93 21.21
C LYS A 85 16.01 -6.44 21.54
N ILE A 86 15.52 -5.57 20.67
CA ILE A 86 15.66 -4.10 20.80
C ILE A 86 14.56 -3.51 21.69
N TRP A 87 13.30 -3.95 21.48
CA TRP A 87 12.10 -3.46 22.14
C TRP A 87 11.26 -4.62 22.68
N PRO A 88 11.73 -5.34 23.71
CA PRO A 88 11.02 -6.49 24.28
C PRO A 88 9.61 -6.12 24.77
N GLN A 89 9.40 -4.86 25.17
CA GLN A 89 8.10 -4.36 25.62
C GLN A 89 6.99 -4.40 24.56
N LEU A 90 7.34 -4.48 23.26
CA LEU A 90 6.36 -4.67 22.19
C LEU A 90 5.75 -6.08 22.19
N PHE A 91 6.38 -7.03 22.87
CA PHE A 91 5.99 -8.43 22.92
C PHE A 91 5.45 -8.85 24.30
N SER A 92 5.34 -7.92 25.25
CA SER A 92 4.69 -8.10 26.55
C SER A 92 3.30 -7.46 26.57
N ASP A 93 2.38 -8.03 27.34
CA ASP A 93 1.05 -7.45 27.63
C ASP A 93 0.24 -7.04 26.37
N ILE A 94 0.34 -7.85 25.31
CA ILE A 94 -0.34 -7.58 24.03
C ILE A 94 -1.85 -7.57 24.25
N GLN A 95 -2.47 -6.42 23.97
CA GLN A 95 -3.92 -6.26 23.97
C GLN A 95 -4.45 -6.27 22.54
N ILE A 96 -5.44 -7.13 22.29
CA ILE A 96 -6.12 -7.21 21.00
C ILE A 96 -7.45 -6.47 21.12
N CYS A 97 -7.56 -5.33 20.44
CA CYS A 97 -8.82 -4.60 20.31
C CYS A 97 -9.51 -4.98 19.00
N MET A 98 -10.71 -5.53 19.11
CA MET A 98 -11.51 -5.94 17.94
C MET A 98 -12.33 -4.74 17.44
N ILE A 99 -12.05 -4.29 16.22
CA ILE A 99 -12.81 -3.24 15.54
C ILE A 99 -13.77 -3.92 14.56
N PRO A 100 -15.10 -3.75 14.70
CA PRO A 100 -16.06 -4.29 13.75
C PRO A 100 -15.81 -3.74 12.34
N SER A 101 -15.92 -4.60 11.33
CA SER A 101 -15.90 -4.15 9.93
C SER A 101 -17.06 -3.18 9.66
N SER A 102 -16.85 -2.24 8.73
CA SER A 102 -17.91 -1.32 8.34
C SER A 102 -19.14 -2.09 7.84
N SER A 103 -20.33 -1.70 8.30
CA SER A 103 -21.58 -2.24 7.78
C SER A 103 -21.64 -2.05 6.27
N THR A 104 -21.98 -3.11 5.55
CA THR A 104 -22.39 -2.97 4.14
C THR A 104 -23.71 -2.23 4.13
N VAL A 105 -23.85 -1.22 3.26
CA VAL A 105 -25.12 -0.52 3.08
C VAL A 105 -26.20 -1.56 2.74
N SER A 106 -27.31 -1.58 3.51
CA SER A 106 -28.39 -2.55 3.31
C SER A 106 -29.02 -2.36 1.92
N ASP A 107 -29.47 -3.44 1.28
CA ASP A 107 -29.99 -3.38 -0.10
C ASP A 107 -31.14 -2.36 -0.27
N ASP A 108 -31.95 -2.16 0.77
CA ASP A 108 -33.07 -1.22 0.72
C ASP A 108 -32.63 0.24 0.90
N SER A 109 -31.64 0.55 1.74
CA SER A 109 -31.11 1.92 1.86
C SER A 109 -30.19 2.30 0.68
N PHE A 110 -29.48 1.31 0.13
CA PHE A 110 -28.61 1.44 -1.04
C PHE A 110 -29.39 1.63 -2.34
N LYS A 111 -30.57 1.02 -2.48
CA LYS A 111 -31.43 1.16 -3.66
C LYS A 111 -32.52 2.22 -3.51
N SER A 112 -33.03 2.49 -2.30
CA SER A 112 -34.21 3.35 -2.12
C SER A 112 -33.97 4.69 -1.41
N GLN A 113 -32.87 4.89 -0.68
CA GLN A 113 -32.68 6.12 0.12
C GLN A 113 -31.40 6.90 -0.14
N SER A 114 -30.46 6.39 -0.93
CA SER A 114 -29.33 7.20 -1.39
C SER A 114 -28.95 6.80 -2.80
N GLY A 115 -29.16 7.71 -3.77
CA GLY A 115 -28.81 7.55 -5.19
C GLY A 115 -27.29 7.49 -5.44
N VAL A 116 -26.56 6.67 -4.68
CA VAL A 116 -25.09 6.59 -4.68
C VAL A 116 -24.61 5.75 -5.86
N LEU A 117 -25.30 4.66 -6.21
CA LEU A 117 -25.04 3.90 -7.43
C LEU A 117 -26.36 3.71 -8.21
N ARG A 118 -26.33 4.00 -9.51
CA ARG A 118 -27.50 3.88 -10.37
C ARG A 118 -27.88 2.42 -10.64
N ILE A 119 -29.16 2.17 -10.89
CA ILE A 119 -29.65 0.83 -11.27
C ILE A 119 -28.98 0.34 -12.57
N LYS A 120 -28.63 1.26 -13.48
CA LYS A 120 -27.94 0.96 -14.75
C LYS A 120 -26.51 1.51 -14.76
N PRO A 121 -25.53 0.76 -15.31
CA PRO A 121 -24.18 1.25 -15.52
C PRO A 121 -24.19 2.47 -16.45
N TRP A 122 -23.24 3.37 -16.24
CA TRP A 122 -22.95 4.42 -17.22
C TRP A 122 -22.14 3.87 -18.39
N THR A 123 -22.34 4.44 -19.57
CA THR A 123 -21.40 4.26 -20.68
C THR A 123 -20.12 5.04 -20.41
N ALA A 124 -19.03 4.68 -21.08
CA ALA A 124 -17.76 5.39 -21.02
C ALA A 124 -17.91 6.88 -21.36
N ALA A 125 -18.75 7.21 -22.35
CA ALA A 125 -19.09 8.59 -22.70
C ALA A 125 -19.81 9.33 -21.56
N GLN A 126 -20.75 8.66 -20.88
CA GLN A 126 -21.46 9.24 -19.72
C GLN A 126 -20.55 9.43 -18.51
N ILE A 127 -19.63 8.49 -18.27
CA ILE A 127 -18.62 8.63 -17.22
C ILE A 127 -17.79 9.89 -17.49
N MET A 128 -17.29 10.06 -18.71
CA MET A 128 -16.43 11.19 -19.03
C MET A 128 -17.13 12.55 -19.01
N SER A 129 -18.38 12.64 -19.46
CA SER A 129 -19.15 13.89 -19.33
C SER A 129 -19.43 14.30 -17.88
N LYS A 130 -19.35 13.35 -16.94
CA LYS A 130 -19.39 13.63 -15.50
C LYS A 130 -18.03 13.95 -14.90
N MET A 131 -16.95 13.57 -15.58
CA MET A 131 -15.58 13.84 -15.16
C MET A 131 -15.11 15.23 -15.58
N SER A 132 -15.55 15.72 -16.74
CA SER A 132 -15.14 17.02 -17.28
C SER A 132 -16.26 17.68 -18.09
N SER A 133 -16.32 19.01 -18.01
CA SER A 133 -17.14 19.86 -18.90
C SER A 133 -16.31 20.45 -20.05
N ASP A 134 -15.02 20.11 -20.16
CA ASP A 134 -14.15 20.58 -21.24
C ASP A 134 -14.41 19.79 -22.53
N GLU A 135 -15.09 20.44 -23.48
CA GLU A 135 -15.45 19.87 -24.79
C GLU A 135 -14.22 19.41 -25.60
N SER A 136 -13.06 20.08 -25.46
CA SER A 136 -11.83 19.67 -26.13
C SER A 136 -11.29 18.35 -25.57
N LEU A 137 -11.31 18.19 -24.24
CA LEU A 137 -10.96 16.95 -23.58
C LEU A 137 -11.94 15.83 -23.94
N LEU A 138 -13.25 16.11 -23.92
CA LEU A 138 -14.28 15.15 -24.30
C LEU A 138 -14.15 14.71 -25.77
N GLY A 139 -13.84 15.63 -26.69
CA GLY A 139 -13.59 15.33 -28.09
C GLY A 139 -12.37 14.41 -28.30
N ARG A 140 -11.26 14.71 -27.61
CA ARG A 140 -10.07 13.83 -27.62
C ARG A 140 -10.37 12.44 -27.06
N PHE A 141 -11.18 12.38 -26.01
CA PHE A 141 -11.61 11.11 -25.42
C PHE A 141 -12.47 10.29 -26.38
N ALA A 142 -13.47 10.91 -27.02
CA ALA A 142 -14.34 10.24 -27.98
C ALA A 142 -13.53 9.65 -29.15
N ALA A 143 -12.57 10.41 -29.68
CA ALA A 143 -11.66 9.92 -30.71
C ALA A 143 -10.82 8.72 -30.22
N LYS A 144 -10.34 8.77 -28.97
CA LYS A 144 -9.54 7.69 -28.38
C LYS A 144 -10.38 6.44 -28.09
N LEU A 145 -11.61 6.57 -27.60
CA LEU A 145 -12.55 5.46 -27.48
C LEU A 145 -12.83 4.81 -28.84
N GLY A 146 -13.06 5.62 -29.88
CA GLY A 146 -13.24 5.11 -31.24
C GLY A 146 -12.04 4.30 -31.74
N SER A 147 -10.81 4.72 -31.39
CA SER A 147 -9.59 3.98 -31.71
C SER A 147 -9.38 2.69 -30.89
N LEU A 148 -10.09 2.53 -29.77
CA LEU A 148 -10.00 1.39 -28.87
C LEU A 148 -11.06 0.30 -29.19
N SER A 149 -11.79 0.40 -30.30
CA SER A 149 -12.93 -0.45 -30.66
C SER A 149 -12.65 -1.96 -30.78
N VAL A 150 -11.40 -2.39 -30.61
CA VAL A 150 -11.03 -3.81 -30.46
C VAL A 150 -11.57 -4.38 -29.13
N HIS A 151 -11.86 -3.51 -28.15
CA HIS A 151 -12.50 -3.87 -26.89
C HIS A 151 -13.79 -3.06 -26.70
N ASP A 152 -14.91 -3.75 -26.45
CA ASP A 152 -16.16 -3.10 -26.06
C ASP A 152 -16.03 -2.62 -24.60
N ILE A 153 -15.57 -1.38 -24.45
CA ILE A 153 -15.36 -0.73 -23.14
C ILE A 153 -16.69 -0.61 -22.39
N ASP A 154 -17.80 -0.34 -23.09
CA ASP A 154 -19.12 -0.22 -22.48
C ASP A 154 -19.61 -1.58 -21.95
N ALA A 155 -19.35 -2.67 -22.68
CA ALA A 155 -19.59 -4.02 -22.18
C ALA A 155 -18.73 -4.32 -20.94
N LYS A 156 -17.45 -3.94 -20.93
CA LYS A 156 -16.56 -4.19 -19.77
C LYS A 156 -16.98 -3.37 -18.55
N VAL A 157 -17.33 -2.10 -18.72
CA VAL A 157 -17.89 -1.27 -17.65
C VAL A 157 -19.17 -1.89 -17.12
N SER A 158 -20.05 -2.37 -18.00
CA SER A 158 -21.30 -3.02 -17.60
C SER A 158 -21.08 -4.33 -16.85
N GLU A 159 -20.11 -5.15 -17.28
CA GLU A 159 -19.70 -6.38 -16.59
C GLU A 159 -19.19 -6.06 -15.18
N LEU A 160 -18.22 -5.15 -15.08
CA LEU A 160 -17.64 -4.71 -13.80
C LEU A 160 -18.69 -4.15 -12.85
N TRP A 161 -19.67 -3.39 -13.38
CA TRP A 161 -20.76 -2.85 -12.60
C TRP A 161 -21.68 -3.93 -12.04
N ARG A 162 -22.04 -4.94 -12.85
CA ARG A 162 -22.90 -6.05 -12.41
C ARG A 162 -22.21 -6.92 -11.36
N SER A 163 -20.90 -7.09 -11.48
CA SER A 163 -20.09 -7.85 -10.52
C SER A 163 -19.54 -7.00 -9.38
N ALA A 164 -19.89 -5.71 -9.30
CA ALA A 164 -19.29 -4.80 -8.34
C ALA A 164 -19.68 -5.22 -6.90
N PRO A 165 -18.70 -5.54 -6.03
CA PRO A 165 -18.98 -5.83 -4.65
C PRO A 165 -19.52 -4.58 -3.92
N LYS A 166 -20.30 -4.79 -2.86
CA LYS A 166 -20.84 -3.71 -2.03
C LYS A 166 -19.69 -2.85 -1.46
N PRO A 167 -19.73 -1.51 -1.58
CA PRO A 167 -18.69 -0.65 -1.02
C PRO A 167 -18.52 -0.80 0.48
N THR A 168 -17.29 -0.92 0.95
CA THR A 168 -16.91 -1.03 2.37
C THR A 168 -15.76 -0.08 2.69
N VAL A 169 -15.60 0.26 3.97
CA VAL A 169 -14.43 1.00 4.44
C VAL A 169 -13.29 0.00 4.60
N HIS A 170 -12.17 0.25 3.94
CA HIS A 170 -11.00 -0.62 4.04
C HIS A 170 -10.32 -0.48 5.40
N ALA A 171 -9.59 -1.52 5.81
CA ALA A 171 -9.05 -1.64 7.17
C ALA A 171 -8.17 -0.46 7.60
N GLU A 172 -7.29 0.06 6.74
CA GLU A 172 -6.41 1.19 7.11
C GLU A 172 -7.22 2.43 7.47
N VAL A 173 -8.22 2.74 6.65
CA VAL A 173 -9.10 3.90 6.81
C VAL A 173 -10.03 3.69 8.00
N LEU A 174 -10.51 2.47 8.22
CA LEU A 174 -11.36 2.11 9.35
C LEU A 174 -10.64 2.23 10.69
N VAL A 175 -9.39 1.77 10.78
CA VAL A 175 -8.56 1.90 11.99
C VAL A 175 -8.26 3.37 12.26
N HIS A 176 -7.95 4.15 11.22
CA HIS A 176 -7.74 5.59 11.33
C HIS A 176 -8.99 6.31 11.87
N ASP A 177 -10.16 6.05 11.29
CA ASP A 177 -11.44 6.62 11.74
C ASP A 177 -11.76 6.21 13.19
N TRP A 178 -11.56 4.94 13.55
CA TRP A 178 -11.75 4.47 14.92
C TRP A 178 -10.80 5.17 15.92
N LEU A 179 -9.53 5.38 15.54
CA LEU A 179 -8.57 6.10 16.38
C LEU A 179 -8.99 7.55 16.60
N GLU A 180 -9.45 8.26 15.55
CA GLU A 180 -9.92 9.64 15.67
C GLU A 180 -11.13 9.79 16.58
N ASN A 181 -12.05 8.82 16.57
CA ASN A 181 -13.29 8.87 17.35
C ASN A 181 -13.19 8.23 18.75
N THR A 182 -12.01 7.76 19.17
CA THR A 182 -11.79 7.20 20.52
C THR A 182 -10.98 8.15 21.41
N GLU A 183 -11.04 7.91 22.72
CA GLU A 183 -10.32 8.75 23.70
C GLU A 183 -8.83 8.88 23.36
N GLY A 184 -8.35 10.12 23.36
CA GLY A 184 -6.98 10.46 22.97
C GLY A 184 -6.73 10.54 21.45
N GLY A 185 -7.70 10.21 20.60
CA GLY A 185 -7.67 10.51 19.17
C GLY A 185 -6.46 9.94 18.43
N ILE A 186 -5.87 10.73 17.53
CA ILE A 186 -4.60 10.43 16.85
C ILE A 186 -3.39 11.12 17.53
N ARG A 187 -3.44 11.32 18.85
CA ARG A 187 -2.33 11.93 19.59
C ARG A 187 -1.07 11.05 19.50
N PRO A 188 0.13 11.62 19.38
CA PRO A 188 1.37 10.85 19.27
C PRO A 188 1.56 9.87 20.44
N GLU A 189 1.11 10.24 21.65
CA GLU A 189 1.25 9.43 22.86
C GLU A 189 0.50 8.08 22.80
N ARG A 190 -0.46 7.92 21.87
CA ARG A 190 -1.15 6.63 21.64
C ARG A 190 -0.37 5.66 20.73
N PHE A 191 0.73 6.10 20.16
CA PHE A 191 1.53 5.31 19.24
C PHE A 191 2.88 4.95 19.86
N PHE A 192 3.37 3.75 19.54
CA PHE A 192 4.69 3.31 19.94
C PHE A 192 5.75 4.31 19.48
N ASN A 193 6.58 4.76 20.42
CA ASN A 193 7.62 5.78 20.20
C ASN A 193 7.11 7.06 19.49
N ARG A 194 5.83 7.40 19.68
CA ARG A 194 5.16 8.54 19.03
C ARG A 194 5.10 8.45 17.50
N TRP A 195 5.41 7.29 16.92
CA TRP A 195 5.37 7.04 15.50
C TRP A 195 3.95 6.71 15.04
N LYS A 196 3.26 7.72 14.51
CA LYS A 196 1.88 7.59 14.02
C LYS A 196 1.83 6.74 12.75
N PHE A 197 1.80 5.42 12.90
CA PHE A 197 1.83 4.49 11.77
C PHE A 197 0.75 3.43 11.91
N ILE A 198 -0.01 3.21 10.84
CA ILE A 198 -0.96 2.10 10.71
C ILE A 198 -0.37 1.04 9.79
N GLY A 199 -0.11 -0.14 10.37
CA GLY A 199 0.29 -1.33 9.65
C GLY A 199 -0.91 -2.21 9.31
N SER A 200 -1.04 -2.59 8.04
CA SER A 200 -2.00 -3.59 7.55
C SER A 200 -1.27 -4.77 6.91
N SER A 201 -1.98 -5.87 6.63
CA SER A 201 -1.37 -7.06 6.00
C SER A 201 -0.96 -6.81 4.54
N LYS A 202 -1.72 -5.98 3.81
CA LYS A 202 -1.42 -5.53 2.43
C LYS A 202 -1.14 -4.02 2.40
N PRO A 203 -0.34 -3.49 1.46
CA PRO A 203 -0.22 -2.05 1.35
C PRO A 203 -1.59 -1.41 1.05
N PRO A 204 -1.80 -0.12 1.31
CA PRO A 204 -3.07 0.52 1.01
C PRO A 204 -3.36 0.45 -0.49
N CYS A 205 -4.64 0.32 -0.84
CA CYS A 205 -5.07 0.43 -2.22
C CYS A 205 -4.97 1.88 -2.72
N LYS A 206 -5.19 2.09 -4.03
CA LYS A 206 -5.10 3.43 -4.64
C LYS A 206 -6.02 4.46 -3.96
N LEU A 207 -7.26 4.06 -3.67
CA LEU A 207 -8.24 4.93 -3.02
C LEU A 207 -7.92 5.17 -1.54
N CYS A 208 -7.38 4.18 -0.84
CA CYS A 208 -6.85 4.38 0.52
C CYS A 208 -5.66 5.34 0.53
N SER A 209 -4.72 5.24 -0.43
CA SER A 209 -3.64 6.23 -0.52
C SER A 209 -4.18 7.63 -0.78
N TYR A 210 -5.18 7.79 -1.64
CA TYR A 210 -5.78 9.11 -1.87
C TYR A 210 -6.47 9.65 -0.63
N PHE A 211 -7.11 8.79 0.16
CA PHE A 211 -7.62 9.19 1.46
C PHE A 211 -6.49 9.71 2.35
N PHE A 212 -5.42 8.94 2.59
CA PHE A 212 -4.34 9.37 3.49
C PHE A 212 -3.52 10.56 2.96
N ASP A 213 -3.50 10.77 1.64
CA ASP A 213 -2.83 11.93 1.04
C ASP A 213 -3.65 13.22 1.17
N GLU A 214 -4.97 13.13 1.12
CA GLU A 214 -5.88 14.29 1.09
C GLU A 214 -6.55 14.58 2.44
N TYR A 215 -6.69 13.56 3.28
CA TYR A 215 -7.26 13.69 4.60
C TYR A 215 -6.27 14.40 5.53
N PRO A 216 -6.71 15.38 6.36
CA PRO A 216 -5.82 16.17 7.21
C PRO A 216 -5.34 15.37 8.43
N THR A 217 -4.54 14.33 8.20
CA THR A 217 -3.93 13.49 9.24
C THR A 217 -2.42 13.41 9.04
N ASP A 218 -1.68 13.28 10.13
CA ASP A 218 -0.25 12.99 10.13
C ASP A 218 0.05 11.50 10.34
N VAL A 219 -0.99 10.66 10.37
CA VAL A 219 -0.86 9.20 10.41
C VAL A 219 -0.30 8.69 9.08
N GLN A 220 0.73 7.86 9.19
CA GLN A 220 1.44 7.25 8.09
C GLN A 220 0.94 5.83 7.81
N VAL A 221 1.03 5.45 6.55
CA VAL A 221 0.70 4.12 6.03
C VAL A 221 1.80 3.72 5.05
N ARG A 222 1.90 2.42 4.75
CA ARG A 222 2.83 1.93 3.73
C ARG A 222 2.56 2.56 2.35
N PRO A 223 3.57 2.63 1.46
CA PRO A 223 3.34 3.02 0.07
C PRO A 223 2.29 2.14 -0.61
N SER A 224 1.38 2.75 -1.36
CA SER A 224 0.26 2.03 -2.00
C SER A 224 0.70 1.09 -3.12
N HIS A 225 -0.01 -0.04 -3.25
CA HIS A 225 0.18 -0.97 -4.37
C HIS A 225 -0.53 -0.52 -5.66
N GLN A 226 -1.19 0.65 -5.65
CA GLN A 226 -1.82 1.31 -6.81
C GLN A 226 -2.99 0.59 -7.49
N ASN A 227 -3.48 -0.53 -6.95
CA ASN A 227 -4.70 -1.16 -7.48
C ASN A 227 -5.92 -0.42 -6.94
N ALA A 228 -6.88 -0.15 -7.82
CA ALA A 228 -8.18 0.41 -7.47
C ALA A 228 -9.18 -0.73 -7.26
N TYR A 229 -9.88 -0.71 -6.13
CA TYR A 229 -10.93 -1.69 -5.82
C TYR A 229 -12.30 -1.02 -5.86
N PHE A 230 -13.28 -1.67 -6.47
CA PHE A 230 -14.67 -1.20 -6.55
C PHE A 230 -15.37 -1.18 -5.18
N ALA A 231 -15.07 -2.15 -4.31
CA ALA A 231 -15.61 -2.17 -2.95
C ALA A 231 -14.87 -1.19 -2.04
N TRP A 232 -15.01 0.11 -2.29
CA TRP A 232 -14.40 1.16 -1.46
C TRP A 232 -15.38 2.30 -1.20
N ARG A 233 -15.41 2.80 0.04
CA ARG A 233 -16.11 4.03 0.43
C ARG A 233 -15.39 4.74 1.58
N MET A 234 -15.70 6.02 1.76
CA MET A 234 -15.29 6.79 2.93
C MET A 234 -15.90 6.23 4.23
N PRO A 235 -15.26 6.48 5.39
CA PRO A 235 -15.83 6.26 6.72
C PRO A 235 -17.22 6.86 6.87
N ASP A 236 -18.04 6.33 7.77
CA ASP A 236 -19.38 6.86 8.03
C ASP A 236 -19.32 8.18 8.81
N MET A 237 -20.25 9.10 8.52
CA MET A 237 -20.44 10.27 9.37
C MET A 237 -21.53 9.94 10.40
N TYR A 238 -21.30 10.32 11.64
CA TYR A 238 -22.30 10.23 12.69
C TYR A 238 -22.81 11.62 13.07
N GLY A 239 -24.09 11.73 13.41
CA GLY A 239 -24.75 13.02 13.67
C GLY A 239 -24.10 13.86 14.77
N TYR A 240 -23.36 13.24 15.70
CA TYR A 240 -22.63 13.93 16.76
C TYR A 240 -21.38 14.68 16.27
N GLN A 241 -20.89 14.39 15.06
CA GLN A 241 -19.64 14.95 14.53
C GLN A 241 -19.80 16.38 13.96
N GLY A 242 -21.04 16.88 13.88
CA GLY A 242 -21.33 18.27 13.50
C GLY A 242 -21.07 18.61 12.02
N GLU A 243 -21.28 19.88 11.70
CA GLU A 243 -21.17 20.42 10.33
C GLU A 243 -19.72 20.48 9.82
N GLU A 244 -18.76 20.78 10.71
CA GLU A 244 -17.34 20.86 10.37
C GLU A 244 -16.82 19.51 9.83
N SER A 245 -17.16 18.40 10.50
CA SER A 245 -16.75 17.07 10.06
C SER A 245 -17.39 16.70 8.72
N SER A 246 -18.63 17.14 8.47
CA SER A 246 -19.31 16.96 7.19
C SER A 246 -18.62 17.75 6.07
N ARG A 247 -18.24 19.00 6.34
CA ARG A 247 -17.46 19.83 5.41
C ARG A 247 -16.09 19.22 5.12
N LYS A 248 -15.36 18.77 6.16
CA LYS A 248 -14.07 18.07 6.02
C LYS A 248 -14.19 16.85 5.10
N ARG A 249 -15.19 15.99 5.32
CA ARG A 249 -15.42 14.82 4.46
C ARG A 249 -15.72 15.23 3.02
N MET A 250 -16.53 16.26 2.80
CA MET A 250 -16.87 16.75 1.47
C MET A 250 -15.62 17.23 0.71
N LEU A 251 -14.76 18.01 1.37
CA LEU A 251 -13.51 18.51 0.80
C LEU A 251 -12.56 17.37 0.43
N VAL A 252 -12.36 16.40 1.33
CA VAL A 252 -11.52 15.22 1.05
C VAL A 252 -12.08 14.43 -0.13
N MET A 253 -13.40 14.23 -0.19
CA MET A 253 -14.04 13.54 -1.31
C MET A 253 -13.86 14.26 -2.64
N ASP A 254 -13.92 15.59 -2.65
CA ASP A 254 -13.69 16.37 -3.88
C ASP A 254 -12.22 16.33 -4.33
N SER A 255 -11.28 16.38 -3.39
CA SER A 255 -9.85 16.16 -3.67
C SER A 255 -9.59 14.77 -4.26
N ILE A 256 -10.14 13.72 -3.66
CA ILE A 256 -10.01 12.34 -4.18
C ILE A 256 -10.60 12.24 -5.59
N LYS A 257 -11.78 12.83 -5.85
CA LYS A 257 -12.38 12.89 -7.20
C LYS A 257 -11.46 13.59 -8.19
N THR A 258 -10.82 14.69 -7.78
CA THR A 258 -9.89 15.43 -8.63
C THR A 258 -8.67 14.58 -9.01
N ARG A 259 -8.13 13.80 -8.07
CA ARG A 259 -7.04 12.84 -8.37
C ARG A 259 -7.48 11.74 -9.34
N ILE A 260 -8.65 11.14 -9.10
CA ILE A 260 -9.21 10.12 -10.01
C ILE A 260 -9.40 10.70 -11.42
N ARG A 261 -9.85 11.95 -11.55
CA ARG A 261 -9.96 12.63 -12.85
C ARG A 261 -8.61 12.79 -13.52
N ALA A 262 -7.61 13.29 -12.81
CA ALA A 262 -6.26 13.49 -13.33
C ALA A 262 -5.65 12.15 -13.80
N ASP A 263 -5.86 11.09 -13.04
CA ASP A 263 -5.44 9.73 -13.37
C ASP A 263 -6.06 9.22 -14.66
N VAL A 264 -7.38 9.35 -14.81
CA VAL A 264 -8.06 8.89 -16.02
C VAL A 264 -7.54 9.66 -17.22
N VAL A 265 -7.36 10.97 -17.12
CA VAL A 265 -6.76 11.78 -18.20
C VAL A 265 -5.34 11.32 -18.52
N ARG A 266 -4.53 11.02 -17.50
CA ARG A 266 -3.16 10.54 -17.67
C ARG A 266 -3.11 9.15 -18.30
N MET A 267 -3.85 8.18 -17.77
CA MET A 267 -3.95 6.82 -18.31
C MET A 267 -4.43 6.85 -19.77
N LEU A 268 -5.42 7.71 -20.05
CA LEU A 268 -5.87 7.92 -21.41
C LEU A 268 -4.81 8.57 -22.28
N SER A 269 -3.98 9.47 -21.78
CA SER A 269 -2.95 10.13 -22.59
C SER A 269 -1.77 9.18 -22.86
N GLU A 270 -1.22 8.61 -21.80
CA GLU A 270 0.00 7.78 -21.78
C GLU A 270 -0.25 6.33 -22.21
N LYS A 271 -1.51 5.85 -22.21
CA LYS A 271 -1.88 4.44 -22.41
C LYS A 271 -1.24 3.49 -21.37
N LEU A 272 -0.90 4.01 -20.19
CA LEU A 272 -0.29 3.25 -19.10
C LEU A 272 -1.27 3.14 -17.92
N ALA A 273 -1.48 1.92 -17.43
CA ALA A 273 -2.21 1.68 -16.19
C ALA A 273 -1.24 1.58 -14.99
N ASP A 274 -1.69 2.02 -13.82
CA ASP A 274 -0.89 1.89 -12.58
C ASP A 274 -1.08 0.57 -11.86
N GLY A 275 -2.24 -0.07 -12.06
CA GLY A 275 -2.59 -1.32 -11.40
C GLY A 275 -1.75 -2.49 -11.90
N ARG A 276 -1.50 -3.43 -11.00
CA ARG A 276 -0.89 -4.72 -11.28
C ARG A 276 -1.92 -5.82 -11.02
N SER A 277 -1.80 -6.94 -11.73
CA SER A 277 -2.62 -8.13 -11.45
C SER A 277 -2.48 -8.59 -10.00
N ASN A 278 -1.26 -8.48 -9.47
CA ASN A 278 -0.89 -8.93 -8.13
C ASN A 278 -0.58 -7.73 -7.21
N ASP A 279 -1.10 -7.77 -5.98
CA ASP A 279 -1.00 -6.71 -4.96
C ASP A 279 0.28 -6.77 -4.10
N SER A 280 1.14 -7.76 -4.33
CA SER A 280 2.38 -7.93 -3.56
C SER A 280 3.47 -7.01 -4.09
N SER A 281 3.76 -5.94 -3.34
CA SER A 281 4.73 -4.90 -3.71
C SER A 281 6.20 -5.25 -3.44
N ALA A 282 6.48 -6.33 -2.70
CA ALA A 282 7.81 -6.53 -2.10
C ALA A 282 8.97 -6.79 -3.09
N TYR A 283 8.69 -7.24 -4.31
CA TYR A 283 9.75 -7.69 -5.25
C TYR A 283 9.72 -7.06 -6.64
N THR A 284 8.64 -6.37 -6.99
CA THR A 284 8.41 -5.81 -8.32
C THR A 284 8.42 -4.27 -8.34
N SER A 285 8.60 -3.63 -7.17
CA SER A 285 8.60 -2.17 -7.01
C SER A 285 9.83 -1.45 -7.57
N LEU A 286 10.88 -2.16 -8.00
CA LEU A 286 12.12 -1.53 -8.46
C LEU A 286 12.06 -0.91 -9.88
N CYS A 287 11.01 -1.13 -10.67
CA CYS A 287 11.05 -0.83 -12.10
C CYS A 287 10.41 0.51 -12.52
N ARG A 288 9.75 1.25 -11.64
CA ARG A 288 9.02 2.48 -12.02
C ARG A 288 9.69 3.79 -11.57
N GLY A 289 10.99 3.74 -11.25
CA GLY A 289 11.77 4.85 -10.70
C GLY A 289 12.66 5.62 -11.68
N ILE A 290 12.57 5.40 -12.99
CA ILE A 290 13.37 6.16 -13.97
C ILE A 290 12.45 7.08 -14.78
N ALA A 291 11.99 8.15 -14.13
CA ALA A 291 11.66 9.39 -14.82
C ALA A 291 12.70 10.44 -14.38
N PRO A 292 13.20 11.32 -15.27
CA PRO A 292 14.23 12.29 -14.96
C PRO A 292 13.60 13.45 -14.17
N GLY A 293 13.42 13.25 -12.87
CA GLY A 293 13.04 14.27 -11.90
C GLY A 293 13.83 14.05 -10.61
N PRO A 294 14.05 15.10 -9.79
CA PRO A 294 14.90 14.99 -8.61
C PRO A 294 14.33 13.92 -7.65
N PRO A 295 15.21 13.12 -7.02
CA PRO A 295 14.81 11.91 -6.31
C PRO A 295 14.09 12.26 -5.02
N ASN A 296 12.78 11.98 -4.97
CA ASN A 296 12.07 11.86 -3.70
C ASN A 296 12.29 10.42 -3.20
N ASN A 297 13.23 10.27 -2.27
CA ASN A 297 13.70 9.01 -1.68
C ASN A 297 12.55 8.01 -1.40
N PRO A 298 12.41 6.93 -2.19
CA PRO A 298 11.74 5.75 -1.71
C PRO A 298 12.72 5.04 -0.78
N ILE A 299 12.33 4.81 0.48
CA ILE A 299 13.05 3.88 1.35
C ILE A 299 13.00 2.51 0.65
N SER A 300 14.06 2.19 -0.08
CA SER A 300 14.24 0.87 -0.69
C SER A 300 14.35 -0.15 0.43
N LEU A 301 13.79 -1.33 0.20
CA LEU A 301 14.00 -2.49 1.07
C LEU A 301 15.50 -2.83 1.20
N GLU A 302 16.32 -2.41 0.22
CA GLU A 302 17.79 -2.46 0.31
C GLU A 302 18.35 -1.51 1.36
N ALA A 303 17.76 -0.32 1.56
CA ALA A 303 18.18 0.58 2.64
C ALA A 303 17.86 -0.02 4.01
N THR A 304 16.71 -0.69 4.15
CA THR A 304 16.35 -1.41 5.38
C THR A 304 17.22 -2.65 5.61
N ALA A 305 17.60 -3.36 4.54
CA ALA A 305 18.52 -4.51 4.62
C ALA A 305 19.96 -4.08 4.93
N GLN A 306 20.43 -2.96 4.37
CA GLN A 306 21.74 -2.36 4.66
C GLN A 306 21.81 -1.84 6.10
N LEU A 307 20.72 -1.23 6.61
CA LEU A 307 20.59 -0.87 8.03
C LEU A 307 20.63 -2.12 8.94
N LEU A 308 20.01 -3.23 8.53
CA LEU A 308 20.07 -4.51 9.24
C LEU A 308 21.49 -5.11 9.25
N GLU A 309 22.22 -5.02 8.13
CA GLU A 309 23.62 -5.46 8.02
C GLU A 309 24.57 -4.57 8.84
N SER A 310 24.36 -3.25 8.89
CA SER A 310 25.17 -2.38 9.74
C SER A 310 24.95 -2.62 11.23
N CYS A 311 23.71 -2.92 11.66
CA CYS A 311 23.41 -3.23 13.06
C CYS A 311 23.97 -4.60 13.52
N THR A 312 24.11 -5.55 12.60
CA THR A 312 24.69 -6.88 12.89
C THR A 312 26.22 -6.88 12.85
N LEU A 313 26.85 -5.98 12.09
CA LEU A 313 28.30 -5.82 12.08
C LEU A 313 28.82 -5.06 13.32
N SER A 314 28.08 -4.08 13.85
CA SER A 314 28.48 -3.39 15.08
C SER A 314 28.41 -4.29 16.32
N THR A 315 27.55 -5.30 16.33
CA THR A 315 27.42 -6.25 17.46
C THR A 315 28.46 -7.38 17.44
N THR A 316 29.19 -7.56 16.34
CA THR A 316 30.22 -8.61 16.21
C THR A 316 31.65 -8.10 16.44
N HIS A 317 31.85 -6.79 16.62
CA HIS A 317 33.18 -6.20 16.82
C HIS A 317 33.50 -5.77 18.28
N GLU A 318 32.59 -6.02 19.22
CA GLU A 318 32.78 -5.77 20.66
C GLU A 318 32.70 -7.06 21.49
N GLN A 319 33.58 -8.02 21.19
CA GLN A 319 34.01 -9.00 22.19
C GLN A 319 35.53 -9.04 22.23
N GLY A 320 36.10 -8.18 23.09
CA GLY A 320 37.49 -8.29 23.50
C GLY A 320 38.15 -6.97 23.87
N ALA A 321 37.86 -6.43 25.05
CA ALA A 321 38.85 -5.88 25.99
C ALA A 321 38.14 -5.16 27.15
N THR A 322 38.60 -5.48 28.35
CA THR A 322 38.32 -4.81 29.62
C THR A 322 38.78 -3.35 29.59
N ASP A 323 37.94 -2.41 30.00
CA ASP A 323 38.11 -1.66 31.26
C ASP A 323 37.08 -0.54 31.41
N ARG A 324 36.75 -0.27 32.68
CA ARG A 324 35.97 0.88 33.15
C ARG A 324 36.56 2.17 32.56
N GLU A 325 35.65 3.12 32.29
CA GLU A 325 35.92 4.55 32.01
C GLU A 325 35.81 4.96 30.53
N SER A 326 34.58 5.07 30.01
CA SER A 326 34.18 6.06 28.99
C SER A 326 32.66 6.10 28.78
N ALA A 327 31.90 6.32 29.85
CA ALA A 327 30.45 6.58 29.79
C ALA A 327 30.09 8.02 29.39
N LYS A 328 31.00 8.76 28.73
CA LYS A 328 30.78 10.16 28.32
C LYS A 328 30.99 10.45 26.83
N GLU A 329 31.51 9.50 26.05
CA GLU A 329 31.80 9.74 24.61
C GLU A 329 30.70 9.21 23.65
N VAL A 330 29.79 8.35 24.12
CA VAL A 330 28.72 7.77 23.27
C VAL A 330 27.47 8.68 23.16
N VAL A 331 27.42 9.78 23.92
CA VAL A 331 26.25 10.69 23.97
C VAL A 331 26.34 11.83 22.93
N ARG A 332 27.31 11.82 22.01
CA ARG A 332 27.55 12.96 21.09
C ARG A 332 27.32 12.73 19.60
N VAL A 333 26.79 11.58 19.17
CA VAL A 333 26.59 11.30 17.72
C VAL A 333 25.10 11.17 17.31
N LEU A 334 24.16 11.35 18.23
CA LEU A 334 22.73 11.36 17.88
C LEU A 334 22.15 12.75 18.17
N ASP A 335 22.40 13.69 17.26
CA ASP A 335 21.66 14.95 17.21
C ASP A 335 20.22 14.65 16.80
N GLU A 336 19.32 14.71 17.78
CA GLU A 336 17.89 14.36 17.72
C GLU A 336 17.09 15.17 16.68
N ASN A 337 17.70 16.17 16.03
CA ASN A 337 17.03 17.05 15.08
C ASN A 337 17.20 16.66 13.60
N HIS A 338 18.12 15.76 13.24
CA HIS A 338 18.41 15.48 11.82
C HIS A 338 17.66 14.27 11.22
N GLU A 339 17.16 13.34 12.04
CA GLU A 339 16.36 12.20 11.53
C GLU A 339 14.89 12.54 11.24
N GLU A 340 14.31 13.53 11.93
CA GLU A 340 12.95 14.02 11.62
C GLU A 340 12.88 14.60 10.19
N GLU A 341 14.00 15.10 9.67
CA GLU A 341 14.03 15.83 8.42
C GLU A 341 14.23 14.93 7.19
N LEU A 342 14.87 13.75 7.35
CA LEU A 342 15.19 12.82 6.26
C LEU A 342 14.13 11.74 6.02
N LEU A 343 13.34 11.38 7.04
CA LEU A 343 12.28 10.37 6.93
C LEU A 343 10.90 10.94 6.56
N PHE A 344 10.65 12.25 6.78
CA PHE A 344 9.27 12.77 6.86
C PHE A 344 8.94 13.98 5.96
N LYS A 345 9.85 14.40 5.05
CA LYS A 345 9.71 15.65 4.27
C LYS A 345 8.63 15.71 3.18
N GLY A 346 7.82 14.67 2.98
CA GLY A 346 6.85 14.62 1.87
C GLY A 346 5.45 15.21 2.14
N ARG A 347 5.00 15.33 3.40
CA ARG A 347 3.56 15.54 3.72
C ARG A 347 3.18 16.93 4.26
N SER A 348 4.16 17.78 4.55
CA SER A 348 3.93 19.11 5.15
C SER A 348 3.22 20.09 4.20
N ALA A 349 3.32 19.92 2.88
CA ALA A 349 2.74 20.83 1.90
C ALA A 349 1.20 20.73 1.77
N VAL A 350 0.63 19.51 1.82
CA VAL A 350 -0.83 19.31 1.70
C VAL A 350 -1.58 19.83 2.93
N ARG A 351 -0.94 19.73 4.11
CA ARG A 351 -1.44 20.27 5.39
C ARG A 351 -1.84 21.74 5.27
N LYS A 352 -1.06 22.57 4.56
CA LYS A 352 -1.36 24.00 4.39
C LYS A 352 -2.59 24.23 3.51
N THR A 353 -2.79 23.45 2.45
CA THR A 353 -3.87 23.74 1.49
C THR A 353 -5.27 23.43 2.05
N VAL A 354 -5.45 22.32 2.78
CA VAL A 354 -6.75 21.98 3.38
C VAL A 354 -7.01 22.83 4.62
N GLN A 355 -6.00 23.06 5.45
CA GLN A 355 -6.14 23.85 6.67
C GLN A 355 -6.37 25.35 6.38
N ASN A 356 -5.75 25.90 5.33
CA ASN A 356 -6.04 27.27 4.88
C ASN A 356 -7.47 27.38 4.32
N ARG A 357 -7.98 26.40 3.57
CA ARG A 357 -9.37 26.40 3.07
C ARG A 357 -10.43 26.24 4.17
N LEU A 358 -10.06 25.68 5.31
CA LEU A 358 -10.91 25.63 6.50
C LEU A 358 -10.84 26.92 7.32
N GLY A 359 -9.74 27.66 7.27
CA GLY A 359 -9.55 28.93 7.98
C GLY A 359 -9.95 30.21 7.22
N GLU A 360 -10.22 30.12 5.91
CA GLU A 360 -10.53 31.28 5.04
C GLU A 360 -12.04 31.61 4.90
N GLN A 361 -12.93 31.06 5.73
CA GLN A 361 -14.37 31.40 5.69
C GLN A 361 -15.03 31.51 7.06
#